data_AF-A0A382X5E5-F1
#
_entry.id   AF-A0A382X5E5-F1
#
_cell.length_a   1.000
_cell.length_b   1.000
_cell.length_c   1.000
_cell.angle_alpha   90.00
_cell.angle_beta   90.00
_cell.angle_gamma   90.00
#
_symmetry.space_group_name_H-M   'P 1'
#
loop_
_entity.id
_entity.type
_entity.pdbx_description
1 polymer ?
#
loop_
_entity_poly.entity_id
_entity_poly.type
_entity_poly.pdbx_seq_one_letter_code
_entity_poly.pdbx_strand_id
1 'polypeptide(L)' 'KNASHDDILYAPPKTPEINVPEVRMYRNGESQVVLAGYQPSDYLKEIIGLNGR' A
#
# COMPACT_ATOMS: atom_id res chain seq x y z
N LYS A 1 9.08 23.94 -30.38
CA LYS A 1 9.98 23.35 -29.36
C LYS A 1 9.35 22.04 -28.93
N ASN A 2 9.98 20.91 -29.27
CA ASN A 2 9.50 19.58 -28.91
C ASN A 2 10.40 19.05 -27.78
N ALA A 3 9.82 18.30 -26.85
CA ALA A 3 10.59 17.64 -25.80
C ALA A 3 11.66 16.74 -26.43
N SER A 4 12.91 16.88 -25.98
CA SER A 4 14.00 15.97 -26.33
C SER A 4 13.73 14.58 -25.72
N HIS A 5 14.35 13.54 -26.28
CA HIS A 5 14.38 12.22 -25.66
C HIS A 5 14.85 12.27 -24.20
N ASP A 6 15.79 13.18 -23.90
CA ASP A 6 16.31 13.42 -22.56
C ASP A 6 15.25 13.97 -21.60
N ASP A 7 14.31 14.78 -22.08
CA ASP A 7 13.22 15.34 -21.26
C ASP A 7 12.22 14.25 -20.84
N ILE A 8 12.15 13.13 -21.58
CA ILE A 8 11.27 11.99 -21.28
C ILE A 8 11.98 11.00 -20.34
N LEU A 9 13.28 10.77 -20.54
CA LEU A 9 14.06 9.82 -19.74
C LEU A 9 14.42 10.36 -18.35
N TYR A 10 14.63 11.68 -18.21
CA TYR A 10 15.05 12.32 -16.96
C TYR A 10 13.98 13.23 -16.35
N ALA A 11 12.72 13.11 -16.82
CA ALA A 11 11.61 13.75 -16.13
C ALA A 11 11.60 13.30 -14.66
N PRO A 12 11.45 14.22 -13.69
CA PRO A 12 11.24 13.86 -12.29
C PRO A 12 10.18 12.76 -12.20
N PRO A 13 10.36 11.72 -11.35
CA PRO A 13 9.51 10.54 -11.38
C PRO A 13 8.05 10.95 -11.25
N LYS A 14 7.29 10.74 -12.33
CA LYS A 14 5.84 10.92 -12.35
C LYS A 14 5.13 9.71 -11.75
N THR A 15 5.68 9.12 -10.70
CA THR A 15 4.95 8.10 -9.93
C THR A 15 4.17 8.88 -8.88
N PRO A 16 2.87 9.12 -9.07
CA PRO A 16 2.06 9.64 -7.98
C PRO A 16 2.25 8.70 -6.79
N GLU A 17 2.52 9.28 -5.63
CA GLU A 17 2.51 8.52 -4.39
C GLU A 17 1.11 7.93 -4.23
N ILE A 18 0.99 6.62 -4.43
CA ILE A 18 -0.25 5.92 -4.19
C ILE A 18 -0.30 5.75 -2.68
N ASN A 19 -1.22 6.43 -2.02
CA ASN A 19 -1.51 6.13 -0.62
C ASN A 19 -2.61 5.07 -0.61
N VAL A 20 -2.29 3.87 -0.13
CA VAL A 20 -3.30 2.82 0.13
C VAL A 20 -3.90 3.08 1.52
N PRO A 21 -5.17 3.55 1.61
CA PRO A 21 -5.76 3.90 2.89
C PRO A 21 -5.98 2.66 3.75
N GLU A 22 -6.66 1.65 3.22
CA GLU A 22 -6.96 0.40 3.91
C GLU A 22 -7.24 -0.75 2.94
N VAL A 23 -6.93 -1.97 3.37
CA VAL A 23 -7.39 -3.22 2.76
C VAL A 23 -8.22 -3.95 3.81
N ARG A 24 -9.41 -4.39 3.41
CA ARG A 24 -10.36 -5.07 4.30
C ARG A 24 -10.70 -6.45 3.79
N MET A 25 -10.67 -7.43 4.69
CA MET A 25 -11.17 -8.77 4.46
C MET A 25 -12.63 -8.85 4.88
N TYR A 26 -13.49 -9.36 4.01
CA TYR A 26 -14.87 -9.68 4.34
C TYR A 26 -15.00 -11.19 4.55
N ARG A 27 -15.34 -11.61 5.76
CA ARG A 27 -15.49 -13.03 6.12
C ARG A 27 -16.59 -13.18 7.18
N ASN A 28 -17.48 -14.16 7.01
CA ASN A 28 -18.54 -14.48 7.97
C ASN A 28 -19.48 -13.28 8.31
N GLY A 29 -19.68 -12.37 7.36
CA GLY A 29 -20.48 -11.15 7.60
C GLY A 29 -19.74 -10.03 8.35
N GLU A 30 -18.48 -10.24 8.73
CA GLU A 30 -17.64 -9.24 9.37
C GLU A 30 -16.61 -8.69 8.37
N SER A 31 -16.21 -7.43 8.58
CA SER A 31 -15.19 -6.76 7.80
C SER A 31 -14.02 -6.38 8.70
N GLN A 32 -12.86 -6.99 8.47
CA GLN A 32 -11.65 -6.75 9.25
C GLN A 32 -10.60 -6.04 8.41
N VAL A 33 -10.00 -4.98 8.94
CA VAL A 33 -8.84 -4.34 8.30
C VAL A 33 -7.65 -5.30 8.39
N VAL A 34 -6.96 -5.53 7.27
CA VAL A 34 -5.77 -6.38 7.21
C VAL A 34 -4.49 -5.57 6.99
N LEU A 35 -4.56 -4.48 6.20
CA LEU A 35 -3.46 -3.56 5.93
C LEU A 35 -3.99 -2.12 5.97
N ALA A 36 -3.21 -1.18 6.50
CA ALA A 36 -3.50 0.25 6.44
C ALA A 36 -2.19 1.03 6.35
N GLY A 37 -2.09 2.00 5.42
CA GLY A 37 -0.86 2.79 5.24
C GLY A 37 0.41 1.94 5.06
N TYR A 38 0.32 0.86 4.29
CA TYR A 38 1.40 -0.12 4.07
C TYR A 38 1.89 -0.88 5.32
N GLN A 39 1.19 -0.78 6.44
CA GLN A 39 1.48 -1.54 7.65
C GLN A 39 0.44 -2.64 7.86
N PRO A 40 0.84 -3.81 8.40
CA PRO A 40 -0.11 -4.83 8.80
C PRO A 40 -0.98 -4.32 9.96
N SER A 41 -2.27 -4.62 9.90
CA SER A 41 -3.19 -4.43 11.03
C SER A 41 -2.81 -5.31 12.21
N ASP A 42 -3.29 -4.97 13.40
CA ASP A 42 -3.08 -5.79 14.59
C ASP A 42 -3.72 -7.17 14.46
N TYR A 43 -4.91 -7.25 13.84
CA TYR A 43 -5.56 -8.51 13.46
C TYR A 43 -4.64 -9.41 12.63
N LEU A 44 -3.98 -8.83 11.61
CA LEU A 44 -3.07 -9.60 10.77
C LEU A 44 -1.82 -10.03 11.56
N LYS A 45 -1.26 -9.16 12.40
CA LYS A 45 -0.09 -9.47 13.24
C LYS A 45 -0.36 -10.61 14.24
N GLU A 46 -1.55 -10.65 14.82
CA GLU A 46 -1.97 -11.72 15.74
C GLU A 46 -2.02 -13.07 15.03
N ILE A 47 -2.64 -13.13 13.84
CA ILE A 47 -2.82 -14.38 13.09
C ILE A 47 -1.48 -14.97 12.61
N ILE A 48 -0.55 -14.11 12.20
CA ILE A 48 0.74 -14.54 11.67
C ILE A 48 1.84 -14.63 12.75
N GLY A 49 1.50 -14.36 14.02
CA GLY A 49 2.44 -14.46 15.14
C GLY A 49 3.55 -13.40 15.15
N LEU A 50 3.30 -12.23 14.55
CA LEU A 50 4.22 -11.08 14.63
C LEU A 50 4.13 -10.36 15.98
N ASN A 51 3.07 -10.59 16.76
CA ASN A 51 2.94 -10.10 18.12
C ASN A 51 3.66 -11.02 19.12
N GLY A 52 4.99 -11.00 19.10
CA GLY A 52 5.84 -11.50 20.19
C GLY A 52 5.95 -13.02 20.33
N ARG A 53 7.20 -13.48 20.22
CA ARG A 53 7.70 -14.69 20.88
C ARG A 53 8.52 -14.26 22.08
#